data_AF-A0A963RTM0-F1
#
_entry.id   AF-A0A963RTM0-F1
#
_cell.length_a   1.000
_cell.length_b   1.000
_cell.length_c   1.000
_cell.angle_alpha   90.00
_cell.angle_beta   90.00
_cell.angle_gamma   90.00
#
_symmetry.space_group_name_H-M   'P 1'
#
loop_
_entity.id
_entity.type
_entity.pdbx_description
1 polymer ?
#
loop_
_entity_poly.entity_id
_entity_poly.type
_entity_poly.pdbx_seq_one_letter_code
_entity_poly.pdbx_strand_id
1 'polypeptide(L)' 'MARMKFICDAERCIECNGCVTACKNENDVPWGVNRRRVVTLNDGVPGEKSISV' A
#
# COMPACT_ATOMS: atom_id res chain seq x y z
N MET A 1 25.44 9.61 -7.89
CA MET A 1 24.76 8.76 -6.88
C MET A 1 23.38 8.40 -7.38
N ALA A 2 22.94 7.15 -7.15
CA ALA A 2 21.59 6.71 -7.50
C ALA A 2 20.56 7.13 -6.44
N ARG A 3 19.29 7.31 -6.84
CA ARG A 3 18.16 7.58 -5.94
C ARG A 3 17.10 6.49 -6.09
N MET A 4 16.74 5.83 -5.00
CA MET A 4 15.68 4.83 -5.00
C MET A 4 14.30 5.48 -5.08
N LYS A 5 13.40 4.86 -5.85
CA LYS A 5 12.00 5.24 -5.98
C LYS A 5 11.14 3.99 -5.83
N PHE A 6 10.00 4.14 -5.18
CA PHE A 6 8.98 3.10 -5.08
C PHE A 6 7.83 3.46 -6.02
N ILE A 7 7.44 2.51 -6.87
CA ILE A 7 6.36 2.70 -7.84
C ILE A 7 5.34 1.58 -7.60
N CYS A 8 4.08 1.97 -7.39
CA CYS A 8 2.94 1.06 -7.29
C CYS A 8 2.04 1.30 -8.50
N ASP A 9 1.73 0.24 -9.23
CA ASP A 9 0.78 0.28 -10.33
C ASP A 9 -0.66 0.24 -9.78
N ALA A 10 -1.35 1.38 -9.85
CA ALA A 10 -2.70 1.54 -9.33
C ALA A 10 -3.77 0.80 -10.16
N GLU A 11 -3.45 0.30 -11.35
CA GLU A 11 -4.39 -0.48 -12.17
C GLU A 11 -4.37 -1.97 -11.81
N ARG A 12 -3.36 -2.40 -11.07
CA ARG A 12 -3.16 -3.80 -10.67
C ARG A 12 -3.33 -4.03 -9.17
N CYS A 13 -3.43 -2.97 -8.38
CA CYS A 13 -3.65 -3.10 -6.95
C CYS A 13 -5.10 -3.53 -6.68
N ILE A 14 -5.25 -4.63 -5.94
CA ILE A 14 -6.55 -5.25 -5.62
C ILE A 14 -6.82 -5.25 -4.11
N GLU A 15 -6.31 -4.25 -3.38
CA GLU A 15 -6.55 -4.07 -1.94
C GLU A 15 -6.29 -5.28 -1.02
N CYS A 16 -5.45 -6.23 -1.44
CA CYS A 16 -5.20 -7.47 -0.68
C CYS A 16 -4.40 -7.28 0.62
N ASN A 17 -3.89 -6.09 0.90
CA ASN A 17 -3.07 -5.75 2.06
C ASN A 17 -1.77 -6.57 2.25
N GLY A 18 -1.36 -7.38 1.28
CA GLY A 18 -0.14 -8.21 1.38
C GLY A 18 1.14 -7.38 1.63
N CYS A 19 1.23 -6.19 1.02
CA CYS A 19 2.35 -5.27 1.23
C CYS A 19 2.41 -4.70 2.67
N VAL A 20 1.26 -4.55 3.33
CA VAL A 20 1.16 -4.09 4.73
C VAL A 20 1.56 -5.23 5.66
N THR A 21 1.01 -6.43 5.44
CA THR A 21 1.31 -7.64 6.23
C THR A 21 2.80 -7.99 6.15
N ALA A 22 3.38 -7.98 4.94
CA ALA A 22 4.80 -8.25 4.75
C ALA A 22 5.68 -7.25 5.51
N CYS A 23 5.35 -5.95 5.45
CA CYS A 23 6.10 -4.94 6.18
C CYS A 23 6.04 -5.15 7.70
N LYS A 24 4.86 -5.48 8.24
CA LYS A 24 4.70 -5.78 9.67
C LYS A 24 5.48 -7.00 10.11
N ASN A 25 5.39 -8.08 9.34
CA ASN A 25 6.06 -9.35 9.64
C ASN A 25 7.59 -9.22 9.66
N GLU A 26 8.15 -8.40 8.77
CA GLU A 26 9.60 -8.22 8.69
C GLU A 26 10.16 -7.23 9.72
N ASN A 27 9.33 -6.27 10.18
CA ASN A 27 9.83 -5.12 10.96
C ASN A 27 9.26 -5.02 12.38
N ASP A 28 8.50 -6.03 12.83
CA ASP A 28 7.84 -6.06 14.15
C ASP A 28 7.17 -4.73 14.52
N VAL A 29 6.44 -4.16 13.55
CA VAL A 29 5.85 -2.83 13.71
C VAL A 29 4.83 -2.86 14.86
N PRO A 30 4.88 -1.90 15.80
CA PRO A 30 3.96 -1.87 16.93
C PRO A 30 2.50 -1.90 16.52
N TRP A 31 1.67 -2.44 17.41
CA TRP A 31 0.24 -2.49 17.18
C TRP A 31 -0.35 -1.08 16.96
N GLY A 32 -1.30 -0.97 16.03
CA GLY A 32 -1.86 0.32 15.63
C GLY A 32 -0.97 1.17 14.71
N VAL A 33 0.26 0.75 14.40
CA VAL A 33 1.17 1.48 13.50
C VAL A 33 1.30 0.76 12.16
N ASN A 34 1.22 1.53 11.07
CA ASN A 34 1.42 1.05 9.70
C ASN A 34 2.51 1.91 9.04
N ARG A 35 3.66 1.30 8.70
CA ARG A 35 4.68 1.97 7.87
C ARG A 35 4.27 2.03 6.39
N ARG A 36 3.41 1.10 5.96
CA ARG A 36 2.81 1.04 4.64
C ARG A 36 1.31 0.84 4.80
N ARG A 37 0.52 1.46 3.93
CA ARG A 37 -0.95 1.33 3.92
C ARG A 37 -1.47 1.19 2.49
N VAL A 38 -2.61 0.54 2.35
CA VAL A 38 -3.41 0.62 1.13
C VAL A 38 -4.45 1.71 1.35
N VAL A 39 -4.61 2.57 0.35
CA VAL A 39 -5.63 3.62 0.34
C VAL A 39 -6.46 3.44 -0.92
N THR A 40 -7.77 3.35 -0.75
CA THR A 40 -8.74 3.36 -1.84
C THR A 40 -9.15 4.80 -2.09
N LEU A 41 -8.97 5.25 -3.33
CA LEU A 41 -9.40 6.56 -3.81
C LEU A 41 -10.71 6.38 -4.56
N ASN A 42 -11.64 7.32 -4.39
CA ASN A 42 -12.93 7.32 -5.09
C ASN A 42 -13.75 6.03 -4.84
N ASP A 43 -13.76 5.57 -3.58
CA ASP A 43 -14.49 4.38 -3.15
C ASP A 43 -15.97 4.47 -3.52
N GLY A 44 -16.47 3.44 -4.21
CA GLY A 44 -17.86 3.31 -4.66
C GLY A 44 -18.26 4.20 -5.84
N VAL A 45 -17.33 4.91 -6.49
CA VAL A 45 -17.62 5.71 -7.70
C VAL A 45 -16.78 5.28 -8.90
N PRO A 46 -17.23 5.53 -10.15
CA PRO A 46 -16.46 5.21 -11.34
C PRO A 46 -15.05 5.81 -11.29
N GLY A 47 -14.04 4.98 -11.54
CA GLY A 47 -12.63 5.38 -11.43
C GLY A 47 -12.01 5.13 -10.05
N GLU A 48 -12.63 4.30 -9.22
CA GLU A 48 -12.04 3.76 -8.00
C GLU A 48 -10.67 3.12 -8.28
N LYS A 49 -9.68 3.47 -7.47
CA LYS A 49 -8.33 2.87 -7.54
C LYS A 49 -7.76 2.69 -6.15
N SER A 50 -7.14 1.53 -5.93
CA SER A 50 -6.37 1.24 -4.73
C SER A 50 -4.88 1.50 -4.98
N ILE A 51 -4.18 2.05 -3.99
CA ILE A 51 -2.74 2.27 -4.07
C ILE A 51 -2.05 1.99 -2.73
N SER A 52 -0.87 1.36 -2.81
CA SER A 52 0.02 1.22 -1.65
C SER A 52 0.92 2.44 -1.53
N VAL A 53 0.87 3.08 -0.36
CA VAL A 53 1.71 4.22 0.01
C VAL A 53 2.43 3.99 1.33
#